data_AF-A0A9E2LRS4-F1
#
_entry.id   AF-A0A9E2LRS4-F1
#
_cell.length_a   1.000
_cell.length_b   1.000
_cell.length_c   1.000
_cell.angle_alpha   90.00
_cell.angle_beta   90.00
_cell.angle_gamma   90.00
#
_symmetry.space_group_name_H-M   'P 1'
#
loop_
_entity.id
_entity.type
_entity.pdbx_description
1 polymer ?
#
loop_
_entity_poly.entity_id
_entity_poly.type
_entity_poly.pdbx_seq_one_letter_code
_entity_poly.pdbx_strand_id
1 'polypeptide(L)'
;MFRVLFTLGWSDGISFLPVSCALLASSKEKHRLVPLRTDLDRRTNGARRRREGIRKATDVLVEMVAEALASGIQAKHLLFDSWFAYPAIMRNLLAKGMHTLCMLKVTEKIFYRYQGEDLHLAAIYRKIRKRRGRAKILASVMVEIGKNDKGIPVPAKIVFVRDRRTKKWLALLSTDTSLGDEQIVMAYRRRWDIEVFFKMAKSFLNLAKECQGRSYDALVAHAAVVCCRYIMLALAKRTNKDPRTLGTLKRMRKLSCEIYGHGDGVSRKRKLLDKARSS
;
A
#
# COMPACT_ATOMS: atom_id res chain seq x y z
N MET A 1 17.03 -11.34 -10.99
CA MET A 1 16.29 -10.16 -11.44
C MET A 1 14.98 -10.11 -10.70
N PHE A 2 14.72 -8.99 -10.05
CA PHE A 2 13.58 -8.78 -9.16
C PHE A 2 12.30 -8.69 -9.99
N ARG A 3 11.23 -9.33 -9.54
CA ARG A 3 10.04 -9.58 -10.36
C ARG A 3 8.97 -8.52 -10.16
N VAL A 4 8.96 -7.86 -9.01
CA VAL A 4 7.87 -6.95 -8.62
C VAL A 4 8.44 -5.76 -7.83
N LEU A 5 8.16 -4.55 -8.31
CA LEU A 5 8.25 -3.32 -7.50
C LEU A 5 6.97 -3.22 -6.67
N PHE A 6 7.10 -3.42 -5.37
CA PHE A 6 5.99 -3.34 -4.42
C PHE A 6 5.98 -1.96 -3.79
N THR A 7 4.90 -1.20 -3.96
CA THR A 7 4.84 0.22 -3.58
C THR A 7 3.66 0.46 -2.64
N LEU A 8 3.93 1.13 -1.53
CA LEU A 8 2.93 1.75 -0.67
C LEU A 8 2.79 3.21 -1.09
N GLY A 9 1.56 3.65 -1.33
CA GLY A 9 1.26 5.03 -1.67
C GLY A 9 0.20 5.63 -0.77
N TRP A 10 0.27 6.95 -0.61
CA TRP A 10 -0.70 7.75 0.12
C TRP A 10 -1.53 8.58 -0.86
N SER A 11 -2.84 8.63 -0.65
CA SER A 11 -3.76 9.43 -1.47
C SER A 11 -4.75 10.16 -0.59
N ASP A 12 -4.94 11.45 -0.85
CA ASP A 12 -6.03 12.27 -0.27
C ASP A 12 -7.29 12.26 -1.16
N GLY A 13 -7.28 11.51 -2.27
CA GLY A 13 -8.34 11.49 -3.27
C GLY A 13 -8.19 12.54 -4.38
N ILE A 14 -7.17 13.41 -4.29
CA ILE A 14 -6.83 14.39 -5.33
C ILE A 14 -5.43 14.09 -5.89
N SER A 15 -4.48 13.85 -5.00
CA SER A 15 -3.08 13.54 -5.31
C SER A 15 -2.72 12.16 -4.78
N PHE A 16 -1.85 11.47 -5.50
CA PHE A 16 -1.22 10.23 -5.07
C PHE A 16 0.27 10.46 -4.89
N LEU A 17 0.87 9.90 -3.85
CA LEU A 17 2.30 9.98 -3.59
C LEU A 17 2.84 8.60 -3.20
N PRO A 18 3.89 8.09 -3.87
CA PRO A 18 4.59 6.91 -3.41
C PRO A 18 5.30 7.24 -2.09
N VAL A 19 5.04 6.47 -1.05
CA VAL A 19 5.59 6.66 0.30
C VAL A 19 6.78 5.75 0.52
N SER A 20 6.64 4.47 0.17
CA SER A 20 7.67 3.47 0.34
C SER A 20 7.62 2.47 -0.82
N CYS A 21 8.77 1.91 -1.17
CA CYS A 21 8.86 0.89 -2.21
C CYS A 21 9.92 -0.17 -1.89
N ALA A 22 9.59 -1.43 -2.17
CA ALA A 22 10.46 -2.58 -2.02
C ALA A 22 10.57 -3.35 -3.35
N LEU A 23 11.79 -3.76 -3.69
CA LEU A 23 12.04 -4.64 -4.84
C LEU A 23 12.04 -6.09 -4.38
N LEU A 24 11.00 -6.83 -4.75
CA LEU A 24 10.79 -8.20 -4.33
C LEU A 24 11.26 -9.21 -5.39
N ALA A 25 11.91 -10.27 -4.92
CA ALA A 25 12.39 -11.44 -5.64
C ALA A 25 11.85 -12.72 -4.98
N SER A 26 12.04 -13.85 -5.66
CA SER A 26 11.65 -15.14 -5.10
C SER A 26 12.56 -15.53 -3.92
N SER A 27 11.95 -16.05 -2.87
CA SER A 27 12.67 -16.69 -1.75
C SER A 27 13.44 -17.94 -2.20
N LYS A 28 12.99 -18.61 -3.27
CA LYS A 28 13.66 -19.79 -3.83
C LYS A 28 14.82 -19.38 -4.74
N GLU A 29 16.01 -19.87 -4.43
CA GLU A 29 17.25 -19.56 -5.15
C GLU A 29 17.20 -19.83 -6.64
N LYS A 30 16.68 -21.01 -7.02
CA LYS A 30 16.51 -21.42 -8.42
C LYS A 30 15.65 -20.46 -9.27
N HIS A 31 14.89 -19.56 -8.66
CA HIS A 31 14.08 -18.57 -9.35
C HIS A 31 14.70 -17.17 -9.33
N ARG A 32 15.93 -17.02 -8.83
CA ARG A 32 16.70 -15.77 -8.82
C ARG A 32 17.74 -15.81 -9.94
N LEU A 33 17.70 -14.80 -10.83
CA LEU A 33 18.75 -14.66 -11.86
C LEU A 33 20.11 -14.22 -11.30
N VAL A 34 20.14 -13.65 -10.08
CA VAL A 34 21.38 -13.21 -9.43
C VAL A 34 21.29 -13.65 -7.96
N PRO A 35 22.27 -14.39 -7.43
CA PRO A 35 22.28 -14.82 -6.04
C PRO A 35 22.45 -13.62 -5.09
N LEU A 36 22.11 -13.82 -3.82
CA LEU A 36 22.33 -12.78 -2.82
C LEU A 36 23.84 -12.66 -2.57
N ARG A 37 24.36 -11.44 -2.55
CA ARG A 37 25.72 -11.16 -2.08
C ARG A 37 25.84 -11.55 -0.60
N THR A 38 26.75 -12.47 -0.29
CA THR A 38 27.04 -12.96 1.07
C THR A 38 28.18 -12.19 1.74
N ASP A 39 28.93 -11.43 0.96
CA ASP A 39 30.12 -10.65 1.34
C ASP A 39 29.80 -9.26 1.94
N LEU A 40 28.51 -8.96 2.16
CA LEU A 40 28.07 -7.67 2.69
C LEU A 40 27.85 -7.74 4.21
N ASP A 41 28.31 -6.71 4.92
CA ASP A 41 27.98 -6.53 6.33
C ASP A 41 26.46 -6.43 6.52
N ARG A 42 25.93 -7.34 7.34
CA ARG A 42 24.50 -7.48 7.66
C ARG A 42 23.89 -6.25 8.32
N ARG A 43 24.71 -5.34 8.87
CA ARG A 43 24.26 -4.09 9.49
C ARG A 43 23.91 -3.01 8.46
N THR A 44 24.43 -3.12 7.24
CA THR A 44 24.24 -2.11 6.18
C THR A 44 22.81 -2.06 5.64
N ASN A 45 22.39 -0.90 5.16
CA ASN A 45 21.09 -0.72 4.48
C ASN A 45 20.96 -1.60 3.23
N GLY A 46 22.07 -1.82 2.51
CA GLY A 46 22.11 -2.70 1.35
C GLY A 46 21.80 -4.16 1.71
N ALA A 47 22.32 -4.66 2.84
CA ALA A 47 22.01 -6.00 3.33
C ALA A 47 20.57 -6.10 3.86
N ARG A 48 20.06 -5.06 4.54
CA ARG A 48 18.67 -4.99 5.00
C ARG A 48 17.68 -5.06 3.84
N ARG A 49 17.84 -4.23 2.81
CA ARG A 49 16.97 -4.24 1.62
C ARG A 49 17.02 -5.57 0.86
N ARG A 50 18.19 -6.20 0.73
CA ARG A 50 18.30 -7.53 0.12
C ARG A 50 17.54 -8.60 0.90
N ARG A 51 17.59 -8.55 2.23
CA ARG A 51 16.83 -9.45 3.10
C ARG A 51 15.34 -9.21 2.96
N GLU A 52 14.90 -7.96 2.94
CA GLU A 52 13.51 -7.58 2.67
C GLU A 52 13.05 -8.11 1.30
N GLY A 53 13.88 -7.95 0.27
CA GLY A 53 13.58 -8.33 -1.10
C GLY A 53 13.29 -9.82 -1.31
N ILE A 54 13.66 -10.72 -0.39
CA ILE A 54 13.37 -12.15 -0.49
C ILE A 54 12.21 -12.63 0.41
N ARG A 55 11.58 -11.71 1.15
CA ARG A 55 10.47 -12.01 2.06
C ARG A 55 9.14 -12.09 1.32
N LYS A 56 8.13 -12.66 1.98
CA LYS A 56 6.77 -12.66 1.47
C LYS A 56 6.24 -11.23 1.42
N ALA A 57 5.61 -10.87 0.31
CA ALA A 57 5.05 -9.53 0.09
C ALA A 57 4.04 -9.12 1.19
N THR A 58 3.33 -10.10 1.77
CA THR A 58 2.38 -9.88 2.87
C THR A 58 3.06 -9.41 4.15
N ASP A 59 4.25 -9.92 4.44
CA ASP A 59 5.01 -9.58 5.64
C ASP A 59 5.63 -8.19 5.45
N VAL A 60 6.18 -7.95 4.26
CA VAL A 60 6.72 -6.63 3.86
C VAL A 60 5.61 -5.57 3.89
N LEU A 61 4.38 -5.88 3.45
CA LEU A 61 3.24 -4.96 3.53
C LEU A 61 2.99 -4.49 4.97
N VAL A 62 2.95 -5.43 5.92
CA VAL A 62 2.67 -5.12 7.33
C VAL A 62 3.77 -4.22 7.92
N GLU A 63 5.02 -4.45 7.55
CA GLU A 63 6.16 -3.61 7.97
C GLU A 63 6.13 -2.23 7.33
N MET A 64 5.94 -2.14 6.01
CA MET A 64 5.84 -0.85 5.31
C MET A 64 4.73 0.03 5.89
N VAL A 65 3.60 -0.56 6.28
CA VAL A 65 2.50 0.17 6.94
C VAL A 65 2.92 0.63 8.34
N ALA A 66 3.57 -0.24 9.12
CA ALA A 66 4.07 0.12 10.44
C ALA A 66 5.11 1.26 10.39
N GLU A 67 6.04 1.20 9.45
CA GLU A 67 7.04 2.26 9.22
C GLU A 67 6.39 3.58 8.78
N ALA A 68 5.40 3.52 7.89
CA ALA A 68 4.66 4.72 7.47
C ALA A 68 3.93 5.38 8.65
N LEU A 69 3.27 4.58 9.49
CA LEU A 69 2.60 5.06 10.69
C LEU A 69 3.59 5.64 11.71
N ALA A 70 4.72 4.96 11.95
CA ALA A 70 5.78 5.43 12.84
C ALA A 70 6.42 6.74 12.35
N SER A 71 6.46 6.94 11.03
CA SER A 71 6.92 8.18 10.41
C SER A 71 5.90 9.32 10.49
N GLY A 72 4.73 9.10 11.09
CA GLY A 72 3.69 10.12 11.25
C GLY A 72 2.72 10.26 10.07
N ILE A 73 2.73 9.32 9.12
CA ILE A 73 1.73 9.32 8.03
C ILE A 73 0.39 8.92 8.61
N GLN A 74 -0.57 9.83 8.56
CA GLN A 74 -1.93 9.56 8.96
C GLN A 74 -2.75 9.06 7.76
N ALA A 75 -3.42 7.93 7.96
CA ALA A 75 -4.36 7.36 7.00
C ALA A 75 -5.55 6.75 7.74
N LYS A 76 -6.75 6.87 7.17
CA LYS A 76 -7.98 6.30 7.73
C LYS A 76 -8.12 4.81 7.36
N HIS A 77 -7.78 4.48 6.12
CA HIS A 77 -7.96 3.14 5.57
C HIS A 77 -6.79 2.78 4.66
N LEU A 78 -6.35 1.53 4.74
CA LEU A 78 -5.43 0.91 3.79
C LEU A 78 -6.22 0.20 2.69
N LEU A 79 -5.89 0.51 1.43
CA LEU A 79 -6.54 -0.08 0.25
C LEU A 79 -5.62 -1.11 -0.40
N PHE A 80 -6.09 -2.33 -0.66
CA PHE A 80 -5.33 -3.30 -1.45
C PHE A 80 -6.21 -4.22 -2.30
N ASP A 81 -5.60 -4.80 -3.33
CA ASP A 81 -6.26 -5.73 -4.25
C ASP A 81 -6.48 -7.11 -3.60
N SER A 82 -7.29 -7.93 -4.26
CA SER A 82 -7.67 -9.30 -3.87
C SER A 82 -6.51 -10.25 -3.58
N TRP A 83 -5.31 -9.97 -4.10
CA TRP A 83 -4.10 -10.73 -3.82
C TRP A 83 -3.65 -10.66 -2.35
N PHE A 84 -4.03 -9.61 -1.62
CA PHE A 84 -3.70 -9.42 -0.20
C PHE A 84 -4.90 -9.64 0.73
N ALA A 85 -6.05 -10.04 0.18
CA ALA A 85 -7.31 -10.18 0.90
C ALA A 85 -7.40 -11.49 1.70
N TYR A 86 -6.48 -11.68 2.65
CA TYR A 86 -6.50 -12.79 3.59
C TYR A 86 -6.92 -12.31 4.98
N PRO A 87 -7.86 -12.99 5.67
CA PRO A 87 -8.33 -12.62 7.00
C PRO A 87 -7.20 -12.40 8.01
N ALA A 88 -6.17 -13.27 8.01
CA ALA A 88 -5.03 -13.13 8.92
C ALA A 88 -4.29 -11.80 8.76
N ILE A 89 -4.10 -11.33 7.52
CA ILE A 89 -3.42 -10.05 7.23
C ILE A 89 -4.28 -8.89 7.71
N MET A 90 -5.59 -8.94 7.44
CA MET A 90 -6.53 -7.90 7.86
C MET A 90 -6.56 -7.76 9.39
N ARG A 91 -6.57 -8.89 10.12
CA ARG A 91 -6.50 -8.88 11.59
C ARG A 91 -5.18 -8.29 12.09
N ASN A 92 -4.05 -8.68 11.49
CA ASN A 92 -2.74 -8.13 11.85
C ASN A 92 -2.65 -6.61 11.62
N LEU A 93 -3.23 -6.11 10.53
CA LEU A 93 -3.27 -4.67 10.23
C LEU A 93 -4.21 -3.92 11.18
N LEU A 94 -5.35 -4.52 11.51
CA LEU A 94 -6.29 -3.96 12.48
C LEU A 94 -5.69 -3.89 13.89
N ALA A 95 -4.92 -4.90 14.30
CA ALA A 95 -4.18 -4.91 15.56
C ALA A 95 -3.14 -3.77 15.64
N LYS A 96 -2.65 -3.29 14.49
CA LYS A 96 -1.77 -2.11 14.38
C LYS A 96 -2.53 -0.78 14.25
N GLY A 97 -3.86 -0.80 14.41
CA GLY A 97 -4.70 0.40 14.34
C GLY A 97 -5.06 0.86 12.92
N MET A 98 -4.87 0.01 11.90
CA MET A 98 -5.18 0.34 10.51
C MET A 98 -6.40 -0.42 10.00
N HIS A 99 -7.48 0.29 9.66
CA HIS A 99 -8.61 -0.32 8.98
C HIS A 99 -8.27 -0.63 7.52
N THR A 100 -8.81 -1.71 6.99
CA THR A 100 -8.50 -2.21 5.64
C THR A 100 -9.75 -2.25 4.78
N LEU A 101 -9.59 -1.85 3.53
CA LEU A 101 -10.58 -1.97 2.47
C LEU A 101 -9.98 -2.76 1.31
N CYS A 102 -10.59 -3.88 0.94
CA CYS A 102 -10.05 -4.73 -0.11
C CYS A 102 -11.13 -5.37 -0.97
N MET A 103 -10.79 -5.69 -2.22
CA MET A 103 -11.61 -6.58 -3.03
C MET A 103 -11.40 -8.02 -2.60
N LEU A 104 -12.48 -8.79 -2.46
CA LEU A 104 -12.40 -10.21 -2.14
C LEU A 104 -12.33 -11.05 -3.40
N LYS A 105 -11.54 -12.12 -3.34
CA LYS A 105 -11.56 -13.18 -4.35
C LYS A 105 -12.61 -14.22 -4.00
N VAL A 106 -13.37 -14.67 -5.00
CA VAL A 106 -14.28 -15.81 -4.84
C VAL A 106 -13.43 -17.09 -4.76
N THR A 107 -13.38 -17.70 -3.58
CA THR A 107 -12.66 -18.95 -3.33
C THR A 107 -13.33 -19.74 -2.21
N GLU A 108 -13.21 -21.05 -2.26
CA GLU A 108 -13.71 -21.98 -1.25
C GLU A 108 -12.71 -22.17 -0.09
N LYS A 109 -11.52 -21.56 -0.18
CA LYS A 109 -10.46 -21.66 0.83
C LYS A 109 -10.58 -20.64 1.97
N ILE A 110 -11.38 -19.60 1.78
CA ILE A 110 -11.50 -18.50 2.73
C ILE A 110 -12.95 -18.47 3.23
N PHE A 111 -13.09 -18.59 4.55
CA PHE A 111 -14.35 -18.62 5.25
C PHE A 111 -14.55 -17.33 6.04
N TYR A 112 -15.80 -16.91 6.12
CA TYR A 112 -16.27 -15.77 6.90
C TYR A 112 -17.43 -16.25 7.76
N ARG A 113 -17.44 -15.86 9.03
CA ARG A 113 -18.55 -16.23 9.90
C ARG A 113 -19.74 -15.33 9.63
N TYR A 114 -20.86 -15.92 9.25
CA TYR A 114 -22.12 -15.25 9.00
C TYR A 114 -23.24 -16.01 9.71
N GLN A 115 -23.95 -15.34 10.61
CA GLN A 115 -25.04 -15.94 11.41
C GLN A 115 -24.60 -17.22 12.17
N GLY A 116 -23.37 -17.23 12.70
CA GLY A 116 -22.81 -18.38 13.43
C GLY A 116 -22.20 -19.48 12.56
N GLU A 117 -22.41 -19.46 11.25
CA GLU A 117 -21.85 -20.45 10.32
C GLU A 117 -20.62 -19.90 9.57
N ASP A 118 -19.62 -20.75 9.36
CA ASP A 118 -18.46 -20.42 8.53
C ASP A 118 -18.75 -20.70 7.07
N LEU A 119 -18.91 -19.64 6.28
CA LEU A 119 -19.31 -19.71 4.88
C LEU A 119 -18.28 -19.07 3.98
N HIS A 120 -18.07 -19.66 2.81
CA HIS A 120 -17.30 -19.03 1.75
C HIS A 120 -18.13 -17.92 1.07
N LEU A 121 -17.45 -17.00 0.39
CA LEU A 121 -18.05 -15.79 -0.15
C LEU A 121 -19.26 -16.03 -1.08
N ALA A 122 -19.20 -17.07 -1.93
CA ALA A 122 -20.29 -17.42 -2.83
C ALA A 122 -21.53 -17.97 -2.09
N ALA A 123 -21.34 -18.75 -1.03
CA ALA A 123 -22.45 -19.23 -0.19
C ALA A 123 -23.15 -18.07 0.52
N ILE A 124 -22.39 -17.11 1.06
CA ILE A 124 -22.95 -15.87 1.64
C ILE A 124 -23.76 -15.13 0.57
N TYR A 125 -23.20 -14.94 -0.62
CA TYR A 125 -23.92 -14.28 -1.71
C TYR A 125 -25.20 -15.02 -2.11
N ARG A 126 -25.27 -16.35 -2.02
CA ARG A 126 -26.51 -17.12 -2.29
C ARG A 126 -27.56 -16.89 -1.21
N LYS A 127 -27.19 -16.94 0.07
CA LYS A 127 -28.09 -16.79 1.23
C LYS A 127 -28.73 -15.39 1.33
N ILE A 128 -28.03 -14.34 0.94
CA ILE A 128 -28.50 -12.96 1.16
C ILE A 128 -29.58 -12.53 0.16
N ARG A 129 -30.52 -11.68 0.62
CA ARG A 129 -31.50 -11.01 -0.26
C ARG A 129 -30.84 -9.82 -0.96
N LYS A 130 -30.92 -9.80 -2.29
CA LYS A 130 -30.33 -8.75 -3.13
C LYS A 130 -31.36 -7.66 -3.45
N ARG A 131 -30.90 -6.42 -3.57
CA ARG A 131 -31.69 -5.31 -4.10
C ARG A 131 -32.10 -5.61 -5.54
N ARG A 132 -33.37 -5.39 -5.87
CA ARG A 132 -33.93 -5.64 -7.22
C ARG A 132 -33.52 -4.53 -8.20
N GLY A 133 -33.67 -4.80 -9.50
CA GLY A 133 -33.49 -3.81 -10.57
C GLY A 133 -32.03 -3.52 -10.97
N ARG A 134 -31.74 -2.25 -11.27
CA ARG A 134 -30.42 -1.78 -11.77
C ARG A 134 -29.52 -1.21 -10.66
N ALA A 135 -29.71 -1.65 -9.41
CA ALA A 135 -28.91 -1.19 -8.28
C ALA A 135 -27.41 -1.46 -8.50
N LYS A 136 -26.57 -0.45 -8.21
CA LYS A 136 -25.10 -0.58 -8.30
C LYS A 136 -24.56 -1.45 -7.16
N ILE A 137 -25.12 -1.28 -5.96
CA ILE A 137 -24.84 -2.10 -4.77
C ILE A 137 -25.97 -3.13 -4.66
N LEU A 138 -25.60 -4.40 -4.67
CA LEU A 138 -26.53 -5.53 -4.68
C LEU A 138 -26.97 -5.89 -3.27
N ALA A 139 -26.04 -5.94 -2.33
CA ALA A 139 -26.31 -6.27 -0.93
C ALA A 139 -25.10 -5.88 -0.06
N SER A 140 -25.34 -5.75 1.24
CA SER A 140 -24.30 -5.57 2.26
C SER A 140 -24.60 -6.48 3.44
N VAL A 141 -23.56 -7.04 4.04
CA VAL A 141 -23.68 -7.93 5.20
C VAL A 141 -22.53 -7.72 6.18
N MET A 142 -22.85 -7.91 7.46
CA MET A 142 -21.87 -7.98 8.53
C MET A 142 -21.42 -9.43 8.71
N VAL A 143 -20.11 -9.63 8.80
CA VAL A 143 -19.47 -10.94 8.97
C VAL A 143 -18.33 -10.83 9.98
N GLU A 144 -17.80 -11.96 10.42
CA GLU A 144 -16.57 -11.99 11.22
C GLU A 144 -15.42 -12.62 10.43
N ILE A 145 -14.23 -12.01 10.51
CA ILE A 145 -13.01 -12.47 9.82
C ILE A 145 -12.09 -13.28 10.74
N GLY A 146 -12.68 -14.03 11.68
CA GLY A 146 -11.99 -14.79 12.72
C GLY A 146 -11.82 -14.00 14.02
N LYS A 147 -11.00 -14.53 14.94
CA LYS A 147 -10.74 -13.95 16.26
C LYS A 147 -9.38 -13.24 16.30
N ASN A 148 -9.29 -12.17 17.06
CA ASN A 148 -8.03 -11.51 17.41
C ASN A 148 -7.24 -12.33 18.45
N ASP A 149 -6.02 -11.88 18.76
CA ASP A 149 -5.13 -12.50 19.77
C ASP A 149 -5.79 -12.57 21.16
N LYS A 150 -6.76 -11.69 21.43
CA LYS A 150 -7.56 -11.67 22.67
C LYS A 150 -8.81 -12.56 22.62
N GLY A 151 -8.97 -13.38 21.59
CA GLY A 151 -10.14 -14.25 21.39
C GLY A 151 -11.43 -13.54 20.94
N ILE A 152 -11.40 -12.22 20.78
CA ILE A 152 -12.56 -11.41 20.37
C ILE A 152 -12.81 -11.55 18.86
N PRO A 153 -14.03 -11.85 18.40
CA PRO A 153 -14.37 -11.86 16.98
C PRO A 153 -14.15 -10.49 16.34
N VAL A 154 -13.58 -10.49 15.12
CA VAL A 154 -13.31 -9.27 14.38
C VAL A 154 -14.44 -9.01 13.39
N PRO A 155 -15.28 -7.99 13.62
CA PRO A 155 -16.35 -7.68 12.69
C PRO A 155 -15.79 -7.05 11.42
N ALA A 156 -16.41 -7.39 10.29
CA ALA A 156 -16.15 -6.81 8.99
C ALA A 156 -17.47 -6.67 8.21
N LYS A 157 -17.49 -5.76 7.25
CA LYS A 157 -18.62 -5.54 6.35
C LYS A 157 -18.26 -5.96 4.94
N ILE A 158 -19.03 -6.85 4.35
CA ILE A 158 -18.91 -7.23 2.94
C ILE A 158 -19.99 -6.51 2.15
N VAL A 159 -19.58 -5.78 1.11
CA VAL A 159 -20.45 -5.07 0.18
C VAL A 159 -20.34 -5.71 -1.20
N PHE A 160 -21.46 -6.22 -1.70
CA PHE A 160 -21.56 -6.79 -3.04
C PHE A 160 -21.96 -5.70 -4.05
N VAL A 161 -21.16 -5.55 -5.10
CA VAL A 161 -21.30 -4.52 -6.13
C VAL A 161 -21.47 -5.20 -7.48
N ARG A 162 -22.30 -4.63 -8.36
CA ARG A 162 -22.44 -5.10 -9.72
C ARG A 162 -21.23 -4.69 -10.56
N ASP A 163 -20.58 -5.66 -11.20
CA ASP A 163 -19.56 -5.37 -12.20
C ASP A 163 -20.23 -4.81 -13.47
N ARG A 164 -19.72 -3.66 -13.93
CA ARG A 164 -20.17 -3.01 -15.17
C ARG A 164 -19.70 -3.76 -16.41
N ARG A 165 -18.53 -4.42 -16.35
CA ARG A 165 -17.91 -5.06 -17.51
C ARG A 165 -18.49 -6.44 -17.77
N THR A 166 -18.43 -7.31 -16.75
CA THR A 166 -18.77 -8.73 -16.93
C THR A 166 -20.22 -9.06 -16.55
N LYS A 167 -21.01 -8.07 -16.09
CA LYS A 167 -22.35 -8.24 -15.49
C LYS A 167 -22.37 -9.18 -14.27
N LYS A 168 -21.23 -9.70 -13.80
CA LYS A 168 -21.08 -10.48 -12.57
C LYS A 168 -21.09 -9.56 -11.34
N TRP A 169 -20.92 -10.12 -10.15
CA TRP A 169 -20.79 -9.36 -8.91
C TRP A 169 -19.32 -9.32 -8.47
N LEU A 170 -18.97 -8.26 -7.75
CA LEU A 170 -17.72 -8.08 -7.02
C LEU A 170 -18.04 -7.94 -5.55
N ALA A 171 -17.12 -8.33 -4.68
CA ALA A 171 -17.25 -8.13 -3.25
C ALA A 171 -16.11 -7.25 -2.74
N LEU A 172 -16.46 -6.23 -1.97
CA LEU A 172 -15.53 -5.40 -1.21
C LEU A 172 -15.70 -5.74 0.27
N LEU A 173 -14.60 -5.77 1.01
CA LEU A 173 -14.60 -5.94 2.46
C LEU A 173 -14.03 -4.69 3.11
N SER A 174 -14.69 -4.27 4.19
CA SER A 174 -14.22 -3.23 5.11
C SER A 174 -14.10 -3.81 6.52
N THR A 175 -12.98 -3.58 7.20
CA THR A 175 -12.88 -3.82 8.65
C THR A 175 -13.42 -2.65 9.47
N ASP A 176 -13.69 -1.50 8.84
CA ASP A 176 -14.41 -0.40 9.45
C ASP A 176 -15.91 -0.59 9.23
N THR A 177 -16.64 -0.86 10.30
CA THR A 177 -18.07 -1.15 10.29
C THR A 177 -18.94 0.11 10.28
N SER A 178 -18.35 1.26 10.63
CA SER A 178 -19.04 2.55 10.70
C SER A 178 -19.34 3.12 9.31
N LEU A 179 -18.56 2.74 8.29
CA LEU A 179 -18.73 3.23 6.93
C LEU A 179 -20.01 2.73 6.28
N GLY A 180 -20.71 3.64 5.58
CA GLY A 180 -21.82 3.29 4.71
C GLY A 180 -21.37 2.56 3.45
N ASP A 181 -22.28 1.79 2.83
CA ASP A 181 -21.97 0.96 1.66
C ASP A 181 -21.41 1.79 0.50
N GLU A 182 -21.95 2.99 0.26
CA GLU A 182 -21.48 3.89 -0.80
C GLU A 182 -20.09 4.46 -0.52
N GLN A 183 -19.80 4.76 0.75
CA GLN A 183 -18.50 5.28 1.18
C GLN A 183 -17.40 4.22 0.97
N ILE A 184 -17.69 2.95 1.28
CA ILE A 184 -16.79 1.82 1.02
C ILE A 184 -16.46 1.74 -0.47
N VAL A 185 -17.48 1.78 -1.33
CA VAL A 185 -17.29 1.73 -2.79
C VAL A 185 -16.50 2.94 -3.28
N MET A 186 -16.80 4.14 -2.79
CA MET A 186 -16.13 5.38 -3.18
C MET A 186 -14.67 5.40 -2.73
N ALA A 187 -14.38 4.99 -1.50
CA ALA A 187 -13.03 4.90 -0.96
C ALA A 187 -12.19 3.89 -1.77
N TYR A 188 -12.75 2.72 -2.07
CA TYR A 188 -12.04 1.70 -2.84
C TYR A 188 -11.69 2.13 -4.28
N ARG A 189 -12.46 3.04 -4.90
CA ARG A 189 -12.12 3.60 -6.24
C ARG A 189 -10.77 4.29 -6.26
N ARG A 190 -10.32 4.89 -5.15
CA ARG A 190 -9.02 5.58 -5.05
C ARG A 190 -7.84 4.65 -5.25
N ARG A 191 -8.04 3.33 -5.13
CA ARG A 191 -7.01 2.33 -5.46
C ARG A 191 -6.51 2.48 -6.90
N TRP A 192 -7.33 2.96 -7.83
CA TRP A 192 -6.91 3.17 -9.22
C TRP A 192 -5.74 4.15 -9.36
N ASP A 193 -5.54 5.05 -8.39
CA ASP A 193 -4.44 6.01 -8.40
C ASP A 193 -3.07 5.33 -8.49
N ILE A 194 -2.89 4.17 -7.86
CA ILE A 194 -1.61 3.44 -7.92
C ILE A 194 -1.36 2.86 -9.32
N GLU A 195 -2.41 2.48 -10.05
CA GLU A 195 -2.27 2.02 -11.43
C GLU A 195 -1.89 3.17 -12.35
N VAL A 196 -2.45 4.37 -12.11
CA VAL A 196 -2.05 5.59 -12.81
C VAL A 196 -0.59 5.92 -12.50
N PHE A 197 -0.16 5.81 -11.24
CA PHE A 197 1.24 5.96 -10.86
C PHE A 197 2.14 4.99 -11.65
N PHE A 198 1.84 3.69 -11.67
CA PHE A 198 2.65 2.72 -12.39
C PHE A 198 2.64 2.94 -13.91
N LYS A 199 1.51 3.41 -14.48
CA LYS A 199 1.45 3.82 -15.89
C LYS A 199 2.37 5.00 -16.15
N MET A 200 2.31 6.04 -15.31
CA MET A 200 3.17 7.22 -15.43
C MET A 200 4.65 6.87 -15.28
N ALA A 201 4.98 6.06 -14.27
CA ALA A 201 6.34 5.64 -13.98
C ALA A 201 6.97 4.85 -15.14
N LYS A 202 6.21 3.93 -15.76
CA LYS A 202 6.69 3.12 -16.88
C LYS A 202 6.77 3.90 -18.19
N SER A 203 5.75 4.70 -18.50
CA SER A 203 5.64 5.37 -19.80
C SER A 203 6.46 6.65 -19.89
N PHE A 204 6.51 7.44 -18.82
CA PHE A 204 7.09 8.79 -18.87
C PHE A 204 8.32 8.97 -18.00
N LEU A 205 8.48 8.16 -16.95
CA LEU A 205 9.64 8.23 -16.04
C LEU A 205 10.65 7.10 -16.27
N ASN A 206 10.51 6.37 -17.38
CA ASN A 206 11.41 5.32 -17.84
C ASN A 206 11.80 4.26 -16.78
N LEU A 207 10.86 3.93 -15.87
CA LEU A 207 11.09 2.91 -14.83
C LEU A 207 11.64 1.59 -15.38
N ALA A 208 11.18 1.16 -16.56
CA ALA A 208 11.57 -0.10 -17.17
C ALA A 208 12.73 0.00 -18.19
N LYS A 209 12.97 1.18 -18.78
CA LYS A 209 13.87 1.32 -19.95
C LYS A 209 15.22 1.96 -19.62
N GLU A 210 15.27 2.86 -18.63
CA GLU A 210 16.47 3.68 -18.34
C GLU A 210 17.56 2.91 -17.59
N CYS A 211 17.19 1.97 -16.71
CA CYS A 211 18.17 1.20 -15.95
C CYS A 211 18.38 -0.18 -16.58
N GLN A 212 19.53 -0.36 -17.24
CA GLN A 212 20.03 -1.66 -17.71
C GLN A 212 20.95 -2.34 -16.67
N GLY A 213 21.17 -1.69 -15.52
CA GLY A 213 22.01 -2.20 -14.45
C GLY A 213 21.45 -3.50 -13.85
N ARG A 214 22.32 -4.50 -13.70
CA ARG A 214 21.96 -5.80 -13.08
C ARG A 214 22.19 -5.84 -11.56
N SER A 215 22.84 -4.81 -11.00
CA SER A 215 23.05 -4.68 -9.57
C SER A 215 21.74 -4.35 -8.84
N TYR A 216 21.48 -5.03 -7.72
CA TYR A 216 20.32 -4.75 -6.88
C TYR A 216 20.31 -3.30 -6.40
N ASP A 217 21.46 -2.78 -5.96
CA ASP A 217 21.54 -1.41 -5.42
C ASP A 217 21.22 -0.38 -6.50
N ALA A 218 21.67 -0.62 -7.74
CA ALA A 218 21.35 0.24 -8.88
C ALA A 218 19.85 0.25 -9.17
N LEU A 219 19.19 -0.91 -9.14
CA LEU A 219 17.75 -1.02 -9.35
C LEU A 219 16.95 -0.32 -8.23
N VAL A 220 17.38 -0.49 -6.98
CA VAL A 220 16.76 0.17 -5.83
C VAL A 220 16.92 1.69 -5.94
N ALA A 221 18.12 2.17 -6.26
CA ALA A 221 18.38 3.59 -6.45
C ALA A 221 17.54 4.17 -7.60
N HIS A 222 17.47 3.45 -8.73
CA HIS A 222 16.64 3.85 -9.88
C HIS A 222 15.16 3.97 -9.50
N ALA A 223 14.62 2.96 -8.81
CA ALA A 223 13.23 2.99 -8.35
C ALA A 223 12.95 4.19 -7.42
N ALA A 224 13.89 4.52 -6.52
CA ALA A 224 13.78 5.69 -5.66
C ALA A 224 13.80 7.00 -6.47
N VAL A 225 14.70 7.13 -7.46
CA VAL A 225 14.76 8.31 -8.36
C VAL A 225 13.45 8.48 -9.12
N VAL A 226 12.86 7.39 -9.65
CA VAL A 226 11.56 7.43 -10.32
C VAL A 226 10.46 7.90 -9.37
N CYS A 227 10.43 7.40 -8.13
CA CYS A 227 9.47 7.86 -7.12
C CYS A 227 9.63 9.36 -6.83
N CYS A 228 10.87 9.86 -6.68
CA CYS A 228 11.16 11.28 -6.48
C CYS A 228 10.69 12.14 -7.68
N ARG A 229 11.00 11.73 -8.92
CA ARG A 229 10.54 12.43 -10.14
C ARG A 229 9.01 12.51 -10.16
N TYR A 230 8.33 11.42 -9.81
CA TYR A 230 6.86 11.41 -9.74
C TYR A 230 6.34 12.36 -8.65
N ILE A 231 6.93 12.38 -7.47
CA ILE A 231 6.56 13.29 -6.38
C ILE A 231 6.69 14.75 -6.84
N MET A 232 7.79 15.10 -7.52
CA MET A 232 7.98 16.45 -8.07
C MET A 232 6.87 16.83 -9.06
N LEU A 233 6.50 15.91 -9.96
CA LEU A 233 5.39 16.13 -10.91
C LEU A 233 4.03 16.24 -10.21
N ALA A 234 3.78 15.40 -9.21
CA ALA A 234 2.55 15.45 -8.43
C ALA A 234 2.42 16.78 -7.66
N LEU A 235 3.51 17.26 -7.08
CA LEU A 235 3.58 18.56 -6.43
C LEU A 235 3.36 19.70 -7.43
N ALA A 236 4.07 19.72 -8.56
CA ALA A 236 3.90 20.74 -9.59
C ALA A 236 2.45 20.79 -10.12
N LYS A 237 1.86 19.63 -10.36
CA LYS A 237 0.44 19.52 -10.76
C LYS A 237 -0.49 20.09 -9.69
N ARG A 238 -0.22 19.85 -8.41
CA ARG A 238 -1.05 20.35 -7.31
C ARG A 238 -0.93 21.87 -7.18
N THR A 239 0.29 22.40 -7.20
CA THR A 239 0.54 23.85 -7.12
C THR A 239 -0.08 24.61 -8.29
N ASN A 240 0.00 24.07 -9.51
CA ASN A 240 -0.49 24.77 -10.71
C ASN A 240 -2.00 24.62 -10.96
N LYS A 241 -2.70 23.74 -10.23
CA LYS A 241 -4.14 23.49 -10.44
C LYS A 241 -5.02 23.81 -9.24
N ASP A 242 -4.46 24.07 -8.05
CA ASP A 242 -5.26 24.25 -6.83
C ASP A 242 -4.86 25.53 -6.06
N PRO A 243 -5.73 26.55 -5.99
CA PRO A 243 -5.46 27.81 -5.28
C PRO A 243 -5.38 27.66 -3.73
N ARG A 244 -5.66 26.48 -3.15
CA ARG A 244 -5.69 26.26 -1.69
C ARG A 244 -4.40 25.70 -1.07
N THR A 245 -3.32 25.54 -1.82
CA THR A 245 -2.25 24.57 -1.48
C THR A 245 -1.00 25.08 -0.76
N LEU A 246 -0.97 26.31 -0.24
CA LEU A 246 0.21 26.82 0.48
C LEU A 246 0.39 26.19 1.89
N GLY A 247 -0.69 25.75 2.54
CA GLY A 247 -0.66 25.24 3.91
C GLY A 247 -0.17 23.78 4.06
N THR A 248 -0.57 22.90 3.14
CA THR A 248 -0.33 21.44 3.25
C THR A 248 1.10 21.06 2.85
N LEU A 249 1.76 21.88 2.03
CA LEU A 249 3.11 21.65 1.52
C LEU A 249 4.18 21.61 2.63
N LYS A 250 3.98 22.36 3.72
CA LYS A 250 4.89 22.40 4.87
C LYS A 250 4.91 21.07 5.65
N ARG A 251 3.80 20.32 5.68
CA ARG A 251 3.73 19.02 6.39
C ARG A 251 4.38 17.88 5.60
N MET A 252 4.21 17.84 4.27
CA MET A 252 4.82 16.80 3.42
C MET A 252 6.34 16.91 3.29
N ARG A 253 6.89 18.14 3.29
CA ARG A 253 8.35 18.34 3.26
C ARG A 253 9.02 17.74 4.49
N LYS A 254 8.37 17.83 5.65
CA LYS A 254 8.86 17.26 6.92
C LYS A 254 8.89 15.72 6.87
N LEU A 255 7.81 15.11 6.39
CA LEU A 255 7.67 13.66 6.23
C LEU A 255 8.64 13.03 5.21
N SER A 256 8.86 13.67 4.06
CA SER A 256 9.82 13.17 3.06
C SER A 256 11.27 13.26 3.57
N CYS A 257 11.61 14.33 4.28
CA CYS A 257 12.91 14.47 4.94
C CYS A 257 13.11 13.47 6.09
N GLU A 258 12.05 13.09 6.82
CA GLU A 258 12.13 12.12 7.93
C GLU A 258 12.19 10.67 7.45
N ILE A 259 11.47 10.30 6.38
CA ILE A 259 11.44 8.92 5.84
C ILE A 259 12.72 8.58 5.05
N TYR A 260 13.29 9.56 4.34
CA TYR A 260 14.47 9.34 3.49
C TYR A 260 15.77 9.95 4.04
N GLY A 261 15.70 10.60 5.22
CA GLY A 261 16.84 11.21 5.90
C GLY A 261 17.09 10.58 7.26
N HIS A 262 17.89 9.52 7.30
CA HIS A 262 18.72 9.26 8.48
C HIS A 262 20.19 9.49 8.12
N GLY A 263 20.66 10.64 8.61
CA GLY A 263 21.95 11.23 8.33
C GLY A 263 21.99 12.65 8.89
N ASP A 264 21.71 12.79 10.18
CA ASP A 264 22.02 14.01 10.95
C ASP A 264 23.54 14.26 10.91
N GLY A 265 23.99 14.91 9.83
CA GLY A 265 25.37 15.36 9.65
C GLY A 265 25.47 16.74 9.01
N VAL A 266 24.37 17.27 8.47
CA VAL A 266 24.38 18.52 7.70
C VAL A 266 24.07 19.75 8.57
N SER A 267 23.33 19.59 9.67
CA SER A 267 23.05 20.70 10.61
C SER A 267 24.26 21.09 11.48
N ARG A 268 25.21 20.17 11.73
CA ARG A 268 26.45 20.49 12.46
C ARG A 268 27.53 21.15 11.60
N LYS A 269 27.55 20.90 10.27
CA LYS A 269 28.52 21.54 9.36
C LYS A 269 28.20 23.01 9.03
N ARG A 270 26.92 23.42 9.06
CA ARG A 270 26.56 24.85 8.86
C ARG A 270 26.99 25.74 10.03
N LYS A 271 26.84 25.28 11.28
CA LYS A 271 27.32 26.04 12.46
C LYS A 271 28.85 26.13 12.60
N LEU A 272 29.60 25.22 11.97
CA LEU A 272 31.07 25.28 11.96
C LEU A 272 31.61 26.18 10.84
N LEU A 273 30.89 26.33 9.72
CA LEU A 273 31.29 27.21 8.62
C LEU A 273 30.95 28.69 8.86
N ASP A 274 29.90 28.99 9.63
CA ASP A 274 29.55 30.37 9.99
C ASP A 274 30.47 30.95 11.08
N LYS A 275 31.10 30.09 11.91
CA LYS A 275 32.06 30.48 12.95
C LYS A 275 33.48 30.72 12.42
N ALA A 276 33.78 30.26 11.20
CA ALA A 276 35.06 30.50 10.52
C ALA A 276 35.05 31.74 9.60
N ARG A 277 33.90 32.43 9.49
CA ARG A 277 33.73 33.69 8.73
C ARG A 277 33.56 34.91 9.63
N SER A 278 33.64 34.73 10.94
CA SER A 278 33.47 35.78 11.95
C SER A 278 34.65 35.82 12.94
N SER A 279 35.84 35.40 12.49
CA SER A 279 37.13 35.55 13.16
C SER A 279 38.16 36.03 12.14
#